data_AF-A0A7V1HE90-F1
#
_entry.id   AF-A0A7V1HE90-F1
#
_cell.length_a   1.000
_cell.length_b   1.000
_cell.length_c   1.000
_cell.angle_alpha   90.00
_cell.angle_beta   90.00
_cell.angle_gamma   90.00
#
_symmetry.space_group_name_H-M   'P 1'
#
loop_
_entity.id
_entity.type
_entity.pdbx_description
1 polymer ?
#
loop_
_entity_poly.entity_id
_entity_poly.type
_entity_poly.pdbx_seq_one_letter_code
_entity_poly.pdbx_strand_id
1 'polypeptide(L)'
;MNQLNKLNQAAHTFSIVIILLFFCRTGIVKTDQAENLTTVGVNETEQTFMFHYDNEDLVNVINELAAEKEVNVILPQGPNAINAKLTLHVDKKLSIEQAWELLLTILDVAG
;
A
#
# COMPACT_ATOMS: atom_id res chain seq x y z
N MET A 1 -47.18 31.26 21.76
CA MET A 1 -45.80 30.71 21.73
C MET A 1 -45.84 29.27 21.26
N ASN A 2 -44.79 28.79 20.56
CA ASN A 2 -44.54 27.38 20.17
C ASN A 2 -45.07 26.81 18.84
N GLN A 3 -45.08 27.59 17.77
CA GLN A 3 -44.98 27.02 16.40
C GLN A 3 -43.88 27.66 15.55
N LEU A 4 -43.46 28.89 15.83
CA LEU A 4 -42.36 29.57 15.10
C LEU A 4 -40.95 29.04 15.43
N ASN A 5 -40.71 28.45 16.62
CA ASN A 5 -39.40 27.88 16.95
C ASN A 5 -39.17 26.46 16.40
N LYS A 6 -40.23 25.74 16.00
CA LYS A 6 -40.09 24.42 15.35
C LYS A 6 -39.71 24.54 13.87
N LEU A 7 -40.09 25.63 13.22
CA LEU A 7 -39.73 25.94 11.83
C LEU A 7 -38.27 26.40 11.70
N ASN A 8 -37.72 27.11 12.69
CA ASN A 8 -36.33 27.55 12.66
C ASN A 8 -35.33 26.42 12.98
N GLN A 9 -35.72 25.45 13.81
CA GLN A 9 -34.85 24.31 14.13
C GLN A 9 -34.80 23.26 13.00
N ALA A 10 -35.81 23.19 12.13
CA ALA A 10 -35.82 22.33 10.95
C ALA A 10 -35.04 22.92 9.75
N ALA A 11 -34.88 24.24 9.69
CA ALA A 11 -34.19 24.93 8.58
C ALA A 11 -32.65 24.77 8.63
N HIS A 12 -32.07 24.58 9.81
CA HIS A 12 -30.62 24.44 9.97
C HIS A 12 -30.09 23.02 9.65
N THR A 13 -30.92 21.98 9.73
CA THR A 13 -30.51 20.61 9.39
C THR A 13 -30.60 20.33 7.89
N PHE A 14 -31.48 21.03 7.18
CA PHE A 14 -31.65 20.87 5.72
C PHE A 14 -30.58 21.62 4.89
N SER A 15 -29.96 22.67 5.42
CA SER A 15 -28.95 23.44 4.70
C SER A 15 -27.57 22.76 4.65
N ILE A 16 -27.29 21.81 5.55
CA ILE A 16 -26.02 21.07 5.60
C ILE A 16 -26.03 19.85 4.65
N VAL A 17 -27.21 19.28 4.37
CA VAL A 17 -27.34 18.10 3.50
C VAL A 17 -27.26 18.46 2.00
N ILE A 18 -27.53 19.72 1.61
CA ILE A 18 -27.45 20.18 0.21
C ILE A 18 -26.00 20.48 -0.22
N ILE A 19 -25.08 20.72 0.72
CA ILE A 19 -23.65 20.97 0.42
C ILE A 19 -22.90 19.67 0.06
N LEU A 20 -23.43 18.50 0.42
CA LEU A 20 -22.82 17.18 0.13
C LEU A 20 -23.19 16.59 -1.24
N LEU A 21 -24.08 17.24 -2.02
CA LEU A 21 -24.50 16.75 -3.34
C LEU A 21 -23.94 17.52 -4.54
N PHE A 22 -23.05 18.51 -4.32
CA PHE A 22 -22.48 19.35 -5.39
C PHE A 22 -20.98 19.12 -5.70
N PHE A 23 -20.37 18.03 -5.22
CA PHE A 23 -19.05 17.58 -5.68
C PHE A 23 -19.11 16.52 -6.80
N CYS A 24 -20.26 16.35 -7.47
CA CYS A 24 -20.42 15.32 -8.51
C CYS A 24 -20.20 15.82 -9.95
N ARG A 25 -20.02 17.12 -10.24
CA ARG A 25 -19.70 17.57 -11.60
C ARG A 25 -18.94 18.89 -11.61
N THR A 26 -17.61 18.82 -11.67
CA THR A 26 -16.76 19.46 -12.69
C THR A 26 -15.30 19.36 -12.27
N GLY A 27 -14.55 18.53 -12.98
CA GLY A 27 -13.10 18.42 -12.81
C GLY A 27 -12.54 17.54 -13.91
N ILE A 28 -12.53 18.05 -15.14
CA ILE A 28 -11.76 17.48 -16.25
C ILE A 28 -10.29 17.60 -15.84
N VAL A 29 -9.68 16.50 -15.40
CA VAL A 29 -8.23 16.41 -15.26
C VAL A 29 -7.68 15.96 -16.60
N LYS A 30 -7.13 16.92 -17.36
CA LYS A 30 -6.06 16.60 -18.30
C LYS A 30 -4.80 16.41 -17.46
N THR A 31 -4.24 15.22 -17.49
CA THR A 31 -2.93 14.91 -16.95
C THR A 31 -2.02 14.67 -18.15
N ASP A 32 -1.53 15.76 -18.74
CA ASP A 32 -0.26 15.72 -19.46
C ASP A 32 0.84 15.73 -18.38
N GLN A 33 1.16 14.55 -17.84
CA GLN A 33 2.32 14.36 -16.98
C GLN A 33 3.56 14.30 -17.87
N ALA A 34 4.03 15.48 -18.27
CA ALA A 34 5.44 15.69 -18.54
C ALA A 34 6.10 16.09 -17.21
N GLU A 35 6.27 15.11 -16.32
CA GLU A 35 7.14 15.28 -15.16
C GLU A 35 8.59 15.26 -15.64
N ASN A 36 9.11 16.47 -15.81
CA ASN A 36 10.52 16.78 -15.74
C ASN A 36 11.06 16.15 -14.46
N LEU A 37 11.74 15.01 -14.62
CA LEU A 37 12.44 14.30 -13.57
C LEU A 37 13.58 15.19 -13.07
N THR A 38 13.26 16.10 -12.15
CA THR A 38 14.24 16.72 -11.28
C THR A 38 15.01 15.58 -10.63
N THR A 39 16.26 15.42 -11.05
CA THR A 39 17.27 14.58 -10.43
C THR A 39 17.46 15.06 -9.00
N VAL A 40 16.60 14.61 -8.10
CA VAL A 40 16.89 14.57 -6.68
C VAL A 40 17.98 13.52 -6.56
N GLY A 41 19.21 13.99 -6.34
CA GLY A 41 20.31 13.13 -5.93
C GLY A 41 19.97 12.53 -4.58
N VAL A 42 19.16 11.47 -4.59
CA VAL A 42 19.15 10.48 -3.53
C VAL A 42 20.53 9.85 -3.64
N ASN A 43 21.36 10.06 -2.62
CA ASN A 43 22.43 9.10 -2.38
C ASN A 43 21.71 7.79 -2.10
N GLU A 44 21.51 6.98 -3.14
CA GLU A 44 21.08 5.60 -3.04
C GLU A 44 22.21 4.91 -2.26
N THR A 45 22.14 4.97 -0.94
CA THR A 45 22.76 3.94 -0.12
C THR A 45 22.10 2.67 -0.58
N GLU A 46 22.76 1.93 -1.47
CA GLU A 46 22.28 0.66 -2.00
C GLU A 46 21.80 -0.17 -0.82
N GLN A 47 20.48 -0.19 -0.60
CA GLN A 47 19.89 -0.96 0.48
C GLN A 47 20.12 -2.41 0.09
N THR A 48 20.95 -3.07 0.89
CA THR A 48 21.33 -4.45 0.63
C THR A 48 20.60 -5.36 1.60
N PHE A 49 20.08 -6.44 1.04
CA PHE A 49 19.32 -7.46 1.75
C PHE A 49 20.08 -8.78 1.71
N MET A 50 20.04 -9.54 2.80
CA MET A 50 20.68 -10.86 2.87
C MET A 50 19.66 -11.86 3.39
N PHE A 51 19.41 -12.92 2.62
CA PHE A 51 18.51 -13.99 3.05
C PHE A 51 19.27 -14.95 3.95
N HIS A 52 18.88 -15.02 5.22
CA HIS A 52 19.37 -16.00 6.17
C HIS A 52 18.21 -16.45 7.05
N TYR A 53 17.35 -17.29 6.49
CA TYR A 53 16.14 -17.76 7.14
C TYR A 53 16.19 -19.27 7.36
N ASP A 54 15.83 -19.67 8.58
CA ASP A 54 15.68 -21.05 9.00
C ASP A 54 14.25 -21.29 9.48
N ASN A 55 13.45 -21.96 8.66
CA ASN A 55 12.07 -22.34 9.00
C ASN A 55 11.18 -21.14 9.39
N GLU A 56 11.44 -19.99 8.77
CA GLU A 56 10.76 -18.72 9.03
C GLU A 56 9.38 -18.71 8.37
N ASP A 57 8.40 -18.03 8.96
CA ASP A 57 7.09 -17.94 8.33
C ASP A 57 7.17 -17.07 7.07
N LEU A 58 6.71 -17.60 5.92
CA LEU A 58 6.83 -16.91 4.64
C LEU A 58 6.15 -15.53 4.65
N VAL A 59 5.07 -15.40 5.41
CA VAL A 59 4.38 -14.12 5.64
C VAL A 59 5.30 -13.08 6.27
N ASN A 60 6.15 -13.47 7.22
CA ASN A 60 7.09 -12.56 7.86
C ASN A 60 8.16 -12.09 6.87
N VAL A 61 8.69 -13.02 6.07
CA VAL A 61 9.68 -12.69 5.02
C VAL A 61 9.09 -11.72 3.99
N ILE A 62 7.84 -11.96 3.54
CA ILE A 62 7.16 -11.05 2.60
C ILE A 62 6.99 -9.66 3.23
N ASN A 63 6.54 -9.60 4.49
CA ASN A 63 6.31 -8.33 5.17
C ASN A 63 7.62 -7.56 5.41
N GLU A 64 8.71 -8.24 5.73
CA GLU A 64 10.04 -7.64 5.91
C GLU A 64 10.51 -7.00 4.61
N LEU A 65 10.52 -7.75 3.50
CA LEU A 65 10.89 -7.19 2.20
C LEU A 65 9.93 -6.09 1.73
N ALA A 66 8.64 -6.22 2.01
CA ALA A 66 7.65 -5.21 1.65
C ALA A 66 7.87 -3.90 2.42
N ALA A 67 8.26 -3.99 3.70
CA ALA A 67 8.62 -2.85 4.51
C ALA A 67 9.89 -2.15 3.98
N GLU A 68 10.93 -2.92 3.64
CA GLU A 68 12.17 -2.37 3.06
C GLU A 68 11.94 -1.73 1.67
N LYS A 69 11.01 -2.27 0.89
CA LYS A 69 10.64 -1.72 -0.43
C LYS A 69 9.60 -0.60 -0.35
N GLU A 70 9.10 -0.29 0.85
CA GLU A 70 8.03 0.70 1.09
C GLU A 70 6.73 0.42 0.31
N VAL A 71 6.39 -0.86 0.12
CA VAL A 71 5.16 -1.28 -0.59
C VAL A 71 4.17 -1.92 0.37
N ASN A 72 2.88 -1.62 0.18
CA ASN A 72 1.81 -2.26 0.94
C ASN A 72 1.34 -3.53 0.22
N VAL A 73 1.54 -4.69 0.85
CA VAL A 73 1.14 -6.00 0.31
C VAL A 73 -0.14 -6.48 1.00
N ILE A 74 -1.13 -6.89 0.21
CA ILE A 74 -2.37 -7.51 0.71
C ILE A 74 -2.24 -9.02 0.58
N LEU A 75 -2.17 -9.72 1.72
CA LEU A 75 -2.07 -11.18 1.76
C LEU A 75 -3.46 -11.82 1.87
N PRO A 76 -3.70 -12.96 1.18
CA PRO A 76 -4.98 -13.65 1.25
C PRO A 76 -5.28 -14.13 2.68
N GLN A 77 -6.55 -14.00 3.10
CA GLN A 77 -7.03 -14.42 4.41
C GLN A 77 -8.00 -15.61 4.24
N GLY A 78 -7.93 -16.59 5.14
CA GLY A 78 -8.89 -17.72 5.18
C GLY A 78 -8.24 -19.10 5.31
N PRO A 79 -9.04 -20.18 5.12
CA PRO A 79 -8.59 -21.57 5.33
C PRO A 79 -7.45 -22.02 4.42
N ASN A 80 -7.25 -21.33 3.29
CA ASN A 80 -6.19 -21.57 2.31
C ASN A 80 -5.18 -20.41 2.29
N ALA A 81 -5.07 -19.65 3.38
CA ALA A 81 -4.05 -18.62 3.50
C ALA A 81 -2.65 -19.23 3.53
N ILE A 82 -1.65 -18.40 3.23
CA ILE A 82 -0.24 -18.78 3.21
C ILE A 82 0.16 -19.32 4.60
N ASN A 83 0.48 -20.61 4.68
CA ASN A 83 0.93 -21.29 5.89
C ASN A 83 2.31 -21.94 5.72
N ALA A 84 3.02 -21.57 4.65
CA ALA A 84 4.33 -22.10 4.31
C ALA A 84 5.44 -21.46 5.15
N LYS A 85 6.50 -22.23 5.35
CA LYS A 85 7.75 -21.78 5.98
C LYS A 85 8.87 -21.76 4.94
N LEU A 86 9.75 -20.76 5.03
CA LEU A 86 10.89 -20.56 4.16
C LEU A 86 12.19 -20.88 4.91
N THR A 87 13.00 -21.74 4.31
CA THR A 87 14.40 -21.90 4.65
C THR A 87 15.22 -21.50 3.43
N LEU A 88 15.90 -20.37 3.51
CA LEU A 88 16.70 -19.84 2.40
C LEU A 88 17.92 -19.12 2.94
N HIS A 89 19.07 -19.54 2.42
CA HIS A 89 20.37 -18.99 2.76
C HIS A 89 21.02 -18.51 1.47
N VAL A 90 21.29 -17.22 1.39
CA VAL A 90 22.01 -16.60 0.29
C VAL A 90 23.22 -15.90 0.88
N ASP A 91 24.42 -16.47 0.66
CA ASP A 91 25.71 -15.97 1.16
C ASP A 91 26.15 -14.65 0.51
N LYS A 92 25.30 -14.10 -0.36
CA LYS A 92 25.50 -12.89 -1.15
C LYS A 92 24.51 -11.83 -0.68
N LYS A 93 25.02 -10.61 -0.50
CA LYS A 93 24.16 -9.42 -0.39
C LYS A 93 23.50 -9.13 -1.75
N LEU A 94 22.20 -8.93 -1.73
CA LEU A 94 21.38 -8.58 -2.89
C LEU A 94 20.88 -7.14 -2.75
N SER A 95 20.64 -6.44 -3.85
CA SER A 95 19.84 -5.21 -3.76
C SER A 95 18.40 -5.54 -3.38
N ILE A 96 17.64 -4.57 -2.87
CA ILE A 96 16.22 -4.76 -2.54
C ILE A 96 15.43 -5.28 -3.77
N GLU A 97 15.74 -4.79 -4.97
CA GLU A 97 15.09 -5.24 -6.22
C GLU A 97 15.42 -6.70 -6.50
N GLN A 98 16.69 -7.09 -6.39
CA GLN A 98 17.10 -8.47 -6.62
C GLN A 98 16.49 -9.42 -5.59
N ALA A 99 16.40 -8.97 -4.34
CA ALA A 99 15.77 -9.73 -3.26
C ALA A 99 14.26 -9.90 -3.52
N TRP A 100 13.60 -8.83 -4.00
CA TRP A 100 12.19 -8.87 -4.36
C TRP A 100 11.90 -9.82 -5.53
N GLU A 101 12.69 -9.76 -6.60
CA GLU A 101 12.55 -10.67 -7.75
C GLU A 101 12.78 -12.14 -7.34
N LEU A 102 13.75 -12.38 -6.45
CA LEU A 102 14.00 -13.71 -5.91
C LEU A 102 12.80 -14.20 -5.08
N LEU A 103 12.24 -13.34 -4.23
CA LEU A 103 11.05 -13.67 -3.46
C LEU A 103 9.88 -14.02 -4.39
N LEU A 104 9.62 -13.24 -5.43
CA LEU A 104 8.58 -13.54 -6.42
C LEU A 104 8.80 -14.88 -7.11
N THR A 105 10.05 -15.19 -7.46
CA THR A 105 10.43 -16.49 -8.04
C THR A 105 10.11 -17.65 -7.08
N ILE A 106 10.38 -17.48 -5.79
CA ILE A 106 10.07 -18.49 -4.77
C ILE A 106 8.56 -18.67 -4.63
N LEU A 107 7.79 -17.57 -4.63
CA LEU A 107 6.34 -17.61 -4.54
C LEU A 107 5.72 -18.30 -5.76
N ASP A 108 6.23 -18.04 -6.96
CA ASP A 108 5.77 -18.67 -8.20
C ASP A 108 6.01 -20.19 -8.20
N VAL A 109 7.15 -20.63 -7.66
CA VAL A 109 7.45 -22.06 -7.49
C VAL A 109 6.58 -22.71 -6.40
N ALA A 110 6.20 -21.96 -5.37
CA ALA A 110 5.39 -22.47 -4.27
C ALA A 110 3.91 -22.67 -4.64
N GLY A 111 3.39 -21.92 -5.62
CA GLY A 111 2.02 -22.04 -6.14
C GLY A 111 1.00 -21.19 -5.41
#